data_AF-W2VRK2-F1
#
_entry.id   AF-W2VRK2-F1
#
_cell.length_a   1.000
_cell.length_b   1.000
_cell.length_c   1.000
_cell.angle_alpha   90.00
_cell.angle_beta   90.00
_cell.angle_gamma   90.00
#
_symmetry.space_group_name_H-M   'P 1'
#
loop_
_entity.id
_entity.type
_entity.pdbx_description
1 polymer ?
#
loop_
_entity_poly.entity_id
_entity_poly.type
_entity_poly.pdbx_seq_one_letter_code
_entity_poly.pdbx_strand_id
1 'polypeptide(L)'
;INLNVLERVAEKLGGTYHHVLTGNELKATFFSISASLSTRAGLALAKPDHERNCVICGQDLASGETVKLDGCSHELHKACLDVLVRNAEQDGEPARCPSCRREIS
;
A
#
# COMPACT_ATOMS: atom_id res chain seq x y z
N ILE A 1 -16.49 20.10 -15.80
CA ILE A 1 -16.15 20.61 -14.46
C ILE A 1 -15.57 22.00 -14.65
N ASN A 2 -16.08 23.03 -13.97
CA ASN A 2 -15.62 24.42 -14.14
C ASN A 2 -14.38 24.66 -13.27
N LEU A 3 -13.19 24.62 -13.86
CA LEU A 3 -11.91 24.69 -13.16
C LEU A 3 -11.55 26.11 -12.69
N ASN A 4 -12.24 27.14 -13.20
CA ASN A 4 -11.98 28.55 -12.86
C ASN A 4 -12.26 28.87 -11.37
N VAL A 5 -13.10 28.05 -10.72
CA VAL A 5 -13.35 28.18 -9.27
C VAL A 5 -12.13 27.76 -8.47
N LEU A 6 -11.42 26.70 -8.90
CA LEU A 6 -10.25 26.18 -8.19
C LEU A 6 -9.05 27.13 -8.30
N GLU A 7 -8.87 27.76 -9.47
CA GLU A 7 -7.86 28.79 -9.70
C GLU A 7 -8.04 29.99 -8.77
N ARG A 8 -9.26 30.53 -8.70
CA ARG A 8 -9.60 31.65 -7.80
C ARG A 8 -9.40 31.32 -6.32
N VAL A 9 -9.64 30.08 -5.92
CA VAL A 9 -9.42 29.64 -4.54
C VAL A 9 -7.92 29.55 -4.24
N ALA A 10 -7.12 29.00 -5.15
CA ALA A 10 -5.67 28.93 -4.99
C ALA A 10 -5.05 30.31 -4.80
N GLU A 11 -5.40 31.28 -5.66
CA GLU A 11 -4.92 32.66 -5.56
C GLU A 11 -5.26 33.30 -4.21
N LYS A 12 -6.50 33.16 -3.74
CA LYS A 12 -6.95 33.71 -2.45
C LYS A 12 -6.21 33.12 -1.24
N LEU A 13 -5.72 31.90 -1.37
CA LEU A 13 -4.95 31.22 -0.33
C LEU A 13 -3.44 31.40 -0.50
N GLY A 14 -3.00 32.22 -1.46
CA GLY A 14 -1.58 32.48 -1.74
C GLY A 14 -0.88 31.30 -2.43
N GLY A 15 -1.63 30.38 -3.03
CA GLY A 15 -1.11 29.23 -3.77
C GLY A 15 -1.24 29.38 -5.29
N THR A 16 -0.56 28.52 -6.03
CA THR A 16 -0.62 28.46 -7.50
C THR A 16 -1.46 27.26 -7.96
N TYR A 17 -2.37 27.49 -8.89
CA TYR A 17 -3.15 26.42 -9.53
C TYR A 17 -2.43 25.92 -10.78
N HIS A 18 -2.16 24.62 -10.86
CA HIS A 18 -1.48 23.99 -11.99
C HIS A 18 -2.47 23.11 -12.76
N HIS A 19 -2.74 23.46 -14.02
CA HIS A 19 -3.70 22.75 -14.89
C HIS A 19 -3.23 21.36 -15.31
N VAL A 20 -1.92 21.16 -15.43
CA VAL A 20 -1.27 19.88 -15.73
C VAL A 20 0.03 19.85 -14.96
N LEU A 21 0.21 18.82 -14.13
CA LEU A 21 1.48 18.56 -13.48
C LEU A 21 2.27 17.60 -14.37
N THR A 22 3.46 18.00 -14.81
CA THR A 22 4.29 17.15 -15.68
C THR A 22 5.40 16.50 -14.89
N GLY A 23 5.57 15.18 -15.07
CA GLY A 23 6.67 14.35 -14.57
C GLY A 23 7.09 14.62 -13.12
N ASN A 24 8.08 15.50 -12.96
CA ASN A 24 8.69 15.83 -11.67
C ASN A 24 7.78 16.67 -10.77
N GLU A 25 6.97 17.56 -11.35
CA GLU A 25 6.01 18.39 -10.60
C GLU A 25 4.91 17.53 -10.00
N LEU A 26 4.41 16.55 -10.75
CA LEU A 26 3.42 15.59 -10.26
C LEU A 26 3.97 14.79 -9.07
N LYS A 27 5.21 14.30 -9.18
CA LYS A 27 5.89 13.56 -8.11
C LYS A 27 6.10 14.43 -6.86
N ALA A 28 6.55 15.67 -7.04
CA ALA A 28 6.79 16.60 -5.93
C ALA A 28 5.48 17.03 -5.25
N THR A 29 4.45 17.36 -6.02
CA THR A 29 3.12 17.70 -5.49
C THR A 29 2.50 16.51 -4.77
N PHE A 30 2.59 15.29 -5.32
CA PHE A 30 2.12 14.09 -4.63
C PHE A 30 2.82 13.88 -3.28
N PHE A 31 4.14 14.01 -3.24
CA PHE A 31 4.92 13.87 -2.01
C PHE A 31 4.60 14.95 -0.98
N SER A 32 4.41 16.21 -1.43
CA SER A 32 4.05 17.33 -0.55
C SER A 32 2.64 17.16 0.03
N ILE A 33 1.68 16.75 -0.79
CA ILE A 33 0.31 16.46 -0.37
C ILE A 33 0.30 15.28 0.59
N SER A 34 0.97 14.17 0.26
CA SER A 34 1.01 12.99 1.13
C SER A 34 1.66 13.31 2.48
N ALA A 35 2.79 14.01 2.50
CA ALA A 35 3.45 14.43 3.74
C ALA A 35 2.56 15.34 4.61
N SER A 36 1.87 16.30 3.98
CA SER A 36 0.99 17.25 4.68
C SER A 36 -0.30 16.61 5.18
N LEU A 37 -0.86 15.64 4.44
CA LEU A 37 -2.05 14.90 4.84
C LEU A 37 -1.74 13.90 5.96
N SER A 38 -0.62 13.17 5.86
CA SER A 38 -0.15 12.23 6.88
C SER A 38 0.06 12.90 8.25
N THR A 39 0.36 14.20 8.29
CA THR A 39 0.58 14.94 9.54
C THR A 39 -0.66 15.61 10.12
N ARG A 40 -1.74 15.82 9.35
CA ARG A 40 -2.91 16.62 9.80
C ARG A 40 -4.28 15.99 9.69
N ALA A 41 -4.43 14.85 9.02
CA ALA A 41 -5.73 14.21 8.91
C ALA A 41 -5.64 12.74 9.30
N GLY A 42 -6.57 12.27 10.13
CA GLY A 42 -6.90 10.84 10.29
C GLY A 42 -7.48 10.21 9.02
N LEU A 43 -6.99 10.63 7.85
CA LEU A 43 -7.18 9.99 6.57
C LEU A 43 -6.14 8.88 6.51
N ALA A 44 -6.59 7.64 6.64
CA ALA A 44 -5.75 6.48 6.33
C ALA A 44 -5.45 6.51 4.83
N LEU A 45 -4.40 7.25 4.44
CA LEU A 45 -3.69 6.96 3.21
C LEU A 45 -3.23 5.52 3.37
N ALA A 46 -3.85 4.61 2.62
CA ALA A 46 -3.46 3.22 2.63
C ALA A 46 -1.94 3.20 2.47
N LYS A 47 -1.23 2.63 3.45
CA LYS A 47 0.21 2.52 3.41
C LYS A 47 0.58 2.06 2.00
N PRO A 48 1.41 2.82 1.27
CA PRO A 48 1.78 2.43 -0.07
C PRO A 48 2.36 1.01 0.01
N ASP A 49 2.14 0.17 -1.01
CA ASP A 49 2.37 -1.28 -0.89
C ASP A 49 3.81 -1.65 -0.44
N HIS A 50 4.77 -0.75 -0.61
CA HIS A 50 6.15 -0.89 -0.12
C HIS A 50 6.35 -0.68 1.40
N GLU A 51 5.36 -0.16 2.12
CA GLU A 51 5.35 0.00 3.59
C GLU A 51 4.58 -1.12 4.32
N ARG A 52 4.17 -2.17 3.59
CA ARG A 52 3.53 -3.35 4.18
C ARG A 52 4.59 -4.39 4.52
N ASN A 53 4.49 -4.99 5.70
CA ASN A 53 5.43 -6.01 6.16
C ASN A 53 4.84 -7.41 5.96
N CYS A 54 5.68 -8.35 5.53
CA CYS A 54 5.34 -9.77 5.50
C CYS A 54 5.09 -10.25 6.92
N VAL A 55 3.90 -10.82 7.20
CA VAL A 55 3.54 -11.28 8.55
C VAL A 55 4.33 -12.50 9.03
N ILE A 56 5.07 -13.18 8.14
CA ILE A 56 5.89 -14.34 8.48
C ILE A 56 7.30 -13.91 8.93
N CYS A 57 7.95 -13.01 8.19
CA CYS A 57 9.34 -12.60 8.48
C CYS A 57 9.49 -11.18 9.06
N GLY A 58 8.43 -10.37 9.07
CA GLY A 58 8.43 -9.00 9.57
C GLY A 58 9.09 -7.96 8.66
N GLN A 59 9.71 -8.38 7.55
CA GLN A 59 10.37 -7.48 6.58
C GLN A 59 9.37 -6.88 5.59
N ASP A 60 9.73 -5.75 4.98
CA ASP A 60 8.94 -5.08 3.95
C ASP A 60 8.65 -6.04 2.78
N LEU A 61 7.40 -6.08 2.32
CA LEU A 61 6.97 -6.89 1.16
C LEU A 61 7.71 -6.50 -0.12
N ALA A 62 8.19 -5.25 -0.22
CA ALA A 62 8.99 -4.79 -1.36
C ALA A 62 10.41 -5.38 -1.40
N SER A 63 10.86 -6.08 -0.34
CA SER A 63 12.21 -6.67 -0.28
C SER A 63 12.36 -7.97 -1.08
N GLY A 64 11.26 -8.55 -1.59
CA GLY A 64 11.30 -9.79 -2.35
C GLY A 64 10.07 -10.03 -3.23
N GLU A 65 10.00 -11.21 -3.87
CA GLU A 65 8.84 -11.64 -4.66
C GLU A 65 7.65 -11.91 -3.73
N THR A 66 6.50 -11.29 -4.03
CA THR A 66 5.28 -11.42 -3.23
C THR A 66 4.22 -12.24 -3.95
N VAL A 67 3.31 -12.81 -3.17
CA VAL A 67 2.15 -13.55 -3.65
C VAL A 67 0.94 -13.16 -2.81
N LYS A 68 -0.18 -12.92 -3.48
CA LYS A 68 -1.49 -12.74 -2.83
C LYS A 68 -2.15 -14.10 -2.70
N LEU A 69 -2.59 -14.41 -1.48
CA LEU A 69 -3.28 -15.65 -1.18
C LEU A 69 -4.67 -15.67 -1.78
N ASP A 70 -4.98 -16.76 -2.47
CA ASP A 70 -6.32 -17.06 -2.93
C ASP A 70 -7.27 -17.19 -1.72
N GLY A 71 -8.52 -16.75 -1.90
CA GLY A 71 -9.54 -16.79 -0.87
C GLY A 71 -9.46 -15.71 0.23
N CYS A 72 -8.35 -15.00 0.43
CA CYS A 72 -8.27 -13.94 1.45
C CYS A 72 -7.52 -12.66 1.08
N SER A 73 -6.88 -12.57 -0.10
CA SER A 73 -6.17 -11.40 -0.63
C SER A 73 -5.01 -10.86 0.24
N HIS A 74 -4.64 -11.56 1.31
CA HIS A 74 -3.46 -11.23 2.11
C HIS A 74 -2.19 -11.57 1.33
N GLU A 75 -1.16 -10.77 1.53
CA GLU A 75 0.06 -10.83 0.75
C GLU A 75 1.25 -11.22 1.63
N LEU A 76 2.10 -12.11 1.10
CA LEU A 76 3.28 -12.66 1.75
C LEU A 76 4.43 -12.70 0.75
N HIS A 77 5.67 -12.80 1.23
CA HIS A 77 6.76 -13.24 0.35
C HIS A 77 6.51 -14.68 -0.11
N LYS A 78 6.77 -14.96 -1.39
CA LYS A 78 6.65 -16.31 -1.96
C LYS A 78 7.49 -17.34 -1.21
N ALA A 79 8.74 -16.99 -0.89
CA ALA A 79 9.62 -17.85 -0.09
C ALA A 79 9.05 -18.13 1.31
N CYS A 80 8.37 -17.17 1.92
CA CYS A 80 7.71 -17.36 3.21
C CYS A 80 6.45 -18.24 3.08
N LEU A 81 5.69 -18.09 1.99
CA LEU A 81 4.58 -18.99 1.68
C LEU A 81 5.05 -20.43 1.52
N ASP A 82 6.14 -20.67 0.78
CA ASP A 82 6.67 -22.02 0.56
C ASP A 82 7.06 -22.70 1.89
N VAL A 83 7.64 -21.95 2.83
CA VAL A 83 7.95 -22.47 4.18
C VAL A 83 6.67 -22.77 4.95
N LEU A 84 5.67 -21.88 4.89
CA LEU A 84 4.39 -22.08 5.57
C LEU A 84 3.69 -23.36 5.09
N VAL A 85 3.62 -23.59 3.77
CA VAL A 85 3.00 -24.78 3.18
C VAL A 85 3.75 -26.04 3.57
N ARG A 86 5.09 -26.06 3.42
CA ARG A 86 5.91 -27.21 3.81
C ARG A 86 5.76 -27.59 5.28
N ASN A 87 5.70 -26.61 6.18
CA ASN A 87 5.53 -26.88 7.61
C ASN A 87 4.15 -27.47 7.89
N ALA A 88 3.09 -26.95 7.26
CA ALA A 88 1.74 -27.47 7.42
C ALA A 88 1.64 -28.93 6.91
N GLU A 89 2.24 -29.24 5.76
CA GLU A 89 2.35 -30.60 5.23
C GLU A 89 3.08 -31.55 6.18
N GLN A 90 4.16 -31.09 6.83
CA GLN A 90 4.90 -31.87 7.83
C GLN A 90 4.08 -32.16 9.10
N ASP A 91 3.26 -31.19 9.51
CA ASP A 91 2.37 -31.32 10.66
C ASP A 91 1.08 -32.12 10.34
N GLY A 92 0.85 -32.46 9.06
CA GLY A 92 -0.37 -33.14 8.60
C GLY A 92 -1.61 -32.24 8.61
N GLU A 93 -1.41 -30.92 8.63
CA GLU A 93 -2.46 -29.91 8.73
C GLU A 93 -2.56 -29.09 7.43
N PRO A 94 -3.74 -28.55 7.09
CA PRO A 94 -3.87 -27.67 5.94
C PRO A 94 -3.17 -26.33 6.18
N ALA A 95 -2.48 -25.81 5.16
CA ALA A 95 -1.88 -24.48 5.22
C ALA A 95 -2.96 -23.41 5.35
N ARG A 96 -2.79 -22.48 6.29
CA ARG A 96 -3.76 -21.41 6.57
C ARG A 96 -3.11 -20.05 6.58
N CYS A 97 -3.83 -19.04 6.10
CA CYS A 97 -3.41 -17.66 6.14
C CYS A 97 -3.14 -17.21 7.58
N PRO A 98 -1.94 -16.72 7.93
CA PRO A 98 -1.63 -16.26 9.28
C PRO A 98 -2.50 -15.08 9.74
N SER A 99 -2.97 -14.25 8.80
CA SER A 99 -3.75 -13.04 9.11
C SER A 99 -5.23 -13.32 9.38
N CYS A 100 -5.84 -14.29 8.70
CA CYS A 100 -7.29 -14.52 8.77
C CYS A 100 -7.72 -15.98 8.92
N ARG A 101 -6.75 -16.91 8.99
CA ARG A 101 -6.94 -18.35 9.19
C ARG A 101 -7.76 -19.09 8.12
N ARG A 102 -8.08 -18.45 6.99
CA ARG A 102 -8.63 -19.16 5.82
C ARG A 102 -7.58 -20.11 5.24
N GLU A 103 -8.04 -21.25 4.76
CA GLU A 103 -7.20 -22.24 4.09
C GLU A 103 -6.58 -21.65 2.82
N ILE A 104 -5.31 -21.97 2.60
CA ILE A 104 -4.56 -21.61 1.40
C ILE A 104 -4.67 -22.83 0.48
N SER A 105 -5.69 -22.82 -0.38
CA SER A 105 -6.00 -23.88 -1.35
C SER A 105 -5.39 -23.60 -2.72
#